data_AF-A0A165WI21-F1
#
_entry.id   AF-A0A165WI21-F1
#
_cell.length_a   1.000
_cell.length_b   1.000
_cell.length_c   1.000
_cell.angle_alpha   90.00
_cell.angle_beta   90.00
_cell.angle_gamma   90.00
#
_symmetry.space_group_name_H-M   'P 1'
#
loop_
_entity.id
_entity.type
_entity.pdbx_description
1 polymer ?
#
loop_
_entity_poly.entity_id
_entity_poly.type
_entity_poly.pdbx_seq_one_letter_code
_entity_poly.pdbx_strand_id
1 'polypeptide(L)'
;LKAGYKRDPLFSKVSARSDEFKEFSIQEDILYTKNRAQKSVICVPRPVKGKRTLTTRILEQAHTLIGHLGSQRTSEYVRTYFWW
;
A
#
# COMPACT_ATOMS: atom_id res chain seq x y z
N LEU A 1 8.68 4.69 3.73
CA LEU A 1 7.73 3.56 3.85
C LEU A 1 7.76 2.93 5.24
N LYS A 2 8.84 2.26 5.65
CA LYS A 2 8.96 1.52 6.93
C LYS A 2 8.50 2.28 8.18
N ALA A 3 8.95 3.53 8.37
CA ALA A 3 8.52 4.38 9.50
C ALA A 3 7.03 4.78 9.48
N GLY A 4 6.31 4.52 8.39
CA GLY A 4 4.87 4.72 8.28
C GLY A 4 4.08 3.62 8.98
N TYR A 5 4.55 2.36 8.94
CA TYR A 5 3.83 1.22 9.53
C TYR A 5 3.60 1.36 11.03
N LYS A 6 4.61 1.87 11.77
CA LYS A 6 4.48 2.12 13.22
C LYS A 6 3.41 3.17 13.57
N ARG A 7 3.07 4.06 12.64
CA ARG A 7 2.11 5.14 12.86
C ARG A 7 0.72 4.82 12.28
N ASP A 8 0.63 3.86 11.38
CA ASP A 8 -0.63 3.43 10.80
C ASP A 8 -1.42 2.56 11.80
N PRO A 9 -2.68 2.89 12.12
CA PRO A 9 -3.47 2.15 13.13
C PRO A 9 -3.68 0.67 12.82
N LEU A 10 -3.71 0.29 11.54
CA LEU A 10 -3.83 -1.10 11.13
C LEU A 10 -2.45 -1.76 11.12
N PHE A 11 -1.50 -1.19 10.38
CA PHE A 11 -0.20 -1.85 10.18
C PHE A 11 0.66 -1.90 11.44
N SER A 12 0.49 -0.98 12.38
CA SER A 12 1.14 -1.07 13.70
C SER A 12 0.69 -2.30 14.49
N LYS A 13 -0.60 -2.68 14.39
CA LYS A 13 -1.14 -3.91 15.01
C LYS A 13 -0.66 -5.15 14.28
N VAL A 14 -0.71 -5.13 12.94
CA VAL A 14 -0.24 -6.25 12.11
C VAL A 14 1.24 -6.53 12.35
N SER A 15 2.08 -5.49 12.44
CA SER A 15 3.49 -5.64 12.77
C SER A 15 3.75 -6.14 14.19
N ALA A 16 2.86 -5.85 15.14
CA ALA A 16 3.02 -6.29 16.53
C ALA A 16 2.54 -7.72 16.78
N ARG A 17 1.58 -8.21 15.97
CA ARG A 17 0.91 -9.51 16.15
C ARG A 17 0.71 -10.22 14.82
N SER A 18 1.79 -10.41 14.07
CA SER A 18 1.71 -10.92 12.69
C SER A 18 1.04 -12.30 12.58
N ASP A 19 1.08 -13.11 13.64
CA ASP A 19 0.43 -14.42 13.73
C ASP A 19 -1.10 -14.35 13.74
N GLU A 20 -1.69 -13.27 14.27
CA GLU A 20 -3.14 -13.05 14.28
C GLU A 20 -3.66 -12.62 12.90
N PHE A 21 -2.80 -12.07 12.04
CA PHE A 21 -3.15 -11.46 10.76
C PHE A 21 -2.62 -12.26 9.56
N LYS A 22 -3.16 -13.47 9.34
CA LYS A 22 -2.69 -14.42 8.31
C LYS A 22 -2.77 -13.92 6.86
N GLU A 23 -3.60 -12.90 6.59
CA GLU A 23 -3.70 -12.26 5.27
C GLU A 23 -2.53 -11.32 4.95
N PHE A 24 -1.69 -11.04 5.95
CA PHE A 24 -0.53 -10.19 5.83
C PHE A 24 0.76 -11.00 6.02
N SER A 25 1.80 -10.59 5.30
CA SER A 25 3.15 -11.09 5.51
C SER A 25 4.13 -9.93 5.59
N ILE A 26 5.22 -10.16 6.32
CA ILE A 26 6.31 -9.19 6.45
C ILE A 26 7.55 -9.80 5.84
N GLN A 27 8.12 -9.12 4.86
CA GLN A 27 9.40 -9.47 4.24
C GLN A 27 10.27 -8.22 4.21
N GLU A 28 11.47 -8.29 4.80
CA GLU A 28 12.45 -7.18 4.81
C GLU A 28 11.86 -5.85 5.36
N ASP A 29 11.03 -5.95 6.40
CA ASP A 29 10.23 -4.87 7.02
C ASP A 29 9.21 -4.19 6.09
N ILE A 30 8.84 -4.85 5.00
CA ILE A 30 7.76 -4.43 4.11
C ILE A 30 6.57 -5.34 4.33
N LEU A 31 5.40 -4.73 4.53
CA LEU A 31 4.14 -5.45 4.65
C LEU A 31 3.56 -5.74 3.27
N TYR A 32 3.11 -6.97 3.09
CA TYR A 32 2.43 -7.46 1.92
C TYR A 32 1.07 -8.04 2.29
N THR A 33 0.15 -8.01 1.33
CA THR A 33 -1.11 -8.76 1.36
C THR A 33 -1.43 -9.32 -0.02
N LYS A 34 -2.51 -10.10 -0.14
CA LYS A 34 -2.98 -10.65 -1.40
C LYS A 34 -4.11 -9.79 -1.96
N ASN A 35 -3.95 -9.34 -3.20
CA ASN A 35 -5.05 -8.67 -3.90
C ASN A 35 -6.10 -9.68 -4.39
N ARG A 36 -7.17 -9.19 -5.05
CA ARG A 36 -8.24 -10.05 -5.60
C ARG A 36 -7.75 -11.11 -6.58
N ALA A 37 -6.62 -10.87 -7.25
CA ALA A 37 -5.98 -11.81 -8.17
C ALA A 37 -4.94 -12.73 -7.49
N GLN A 38 -4.96 -12.81 -6.15
CA GLN A 38 -4.03 -13.59 -5.33
C GLN A 38 -2.54 -13.23 -5.53
N LYS A 39 -2.27 -12.02 -6.04
CA LYS A 39 -0.91 -11.50 -6.19
C LYS A 39 -0.48 -10.78 -4.92
N SER A 40 0.79 -10.96 -4.56
CA SER A 40 1.41 -10.25 -3.45
C SER A 40 1.54 -8.78 -3.81
N VAL A 41 1.00 -7.90 -2.98
CA VAL A 41 1.01 -6.44 -3.19
C VAL A 41 1.48 -5.73 -1.92
N ILE A 42 2.14 -4.59 -2.10
CA ILE A 42 2.73 -3.80 -1.01
C ILE A 42 1.63 -3.04 -0.28
N CYS A 43 1.59 -3.19 1.04
CA CYS A 43 0.74 -2.40 1.91
C CYS A 43 1.33 -0.99 2.07
N VAL A 44 0.56 0.04 1.70
CA VAL A 44 0.98 1.45 1.76
C VAL A 44 0.38 2.08 3.03
N PRO A 45 1.20 2.49 4.02
CA PRO A 45 0.71 3.08 5.26
C PRO A 45 0.06 4.44 5.00
N ARG A 46 -1.08 4.65 5.65
CA ARG A 46 -1.83 5.91 5.57
C ARG A 46 -1.14 6.97 6.43
N PRO A 47 -1.12 8.24 5.98
CA PRO A 47 -0.51 9.32 6.75
C PRO A 47 -1.30 9.57 8.04
N VAL A 48 -0.56 9.87 9.11
CA VAL A 48 -1.15 10.53 10.28
C VAL A 48 -0.90 12.03 10.11
N LYS A 49 -1.96 12.76 9.69
CA LYS A 49 -2.07 14.22 9.56
C LYS A 49 -1.23 14.91 8.44
N GLY A 50 -1.93 15.59 7.52
CA GLY A 50 -1.53 16.84 6.85
C GLY A 50 -0.39 16.84 5.82
N LYS A 51 0.34 15.74 5.58
CA LYS A 51 1.44 15.71 4.60
C LYS A 51 1.01 15.04 3.29
N ARG A 52 1.49 15.56 2.15
CA ARG A 52 1.45 14.90 0.83
C ARG A 52 1.76 13.41 0.99
N THR A 53 0.78 12.58 0.72
CA THR A 53 0.76 11.19 1.15
C THR A 53 1.61 10.34 0.20
N LEU A 54 2.12 9.21 0.68
CA LEU A 54 2.76 8.23 -0.20
C LEU A 54 1.78 7.73 -1.28
N THR A 55 0.49 7.63 -0.95
CA THR A 55 -0.56 7.29 -1.91
C THR A 55 -0.71 8.35 -3.01
N THR A 56 -0.63 9.65 -2.71
CA THR A 56 -0.65 10.72 -3.72
C THR A 56 0.52 10.58 -4.68
N ARG A 57 1.74 10.38 -4.17
CA ARG A 57 2.92 10.18 -5.04
C ARG A 57 2.79 8.94 -5.92
N ILE A 58 2.26 7.84 -5.39
CA ILE A 58 2.00 6.62 -6.16
C ILE A 58 0.99 6.89 -7.27
N LEU A 59 -0.11 7.58 -6.97
CA LEU A 59 -1.15 7.91 -7.95
C LEU A 59 -0.61 8.85 -9.05
N GLU A 60 0.13 9.90 -8.69
CA GLU A 60 0.73 10.85 -9.64
C GLU A 60 1.73 10.15 -10.58
N GLN A 61 2.60 9.30 -10.03
CA GLN A 61 3.55 8.54 -10.83
C GLN A 61 2.86 7.53 -11.73
N ALA A 62 1.90 6.77 -11.21
CA ALA A 62 1.15 5.80 -12.01
C ALA A 62 0.40 6.47 -13.15
N HIS A 63 -0.25 7.60 -12.88
CA HIS A 63 -0.98 8.37 -13.88
C HIS A 63 -0.07 8.84 -15.02
N THR A 64 1.13 9.31 -14.69
CA THR A 64 2.13 9.74 -15.67
C THR A 64 2.69 8.54 -16.44
N LEU A 65 3.04 7.45 -15.74
CA LEU A 65 3.67 6.26 -16.31
C LEU A 65 2.80 5.59 -17.37
N ILE A 66 1.49 5.51 -17.13
CA ILE A 66 0.57 4.85 -18.07
C ILE A 66 0.09 5.79 -19.18
N GLY A 67 0.57 7.04 -19.24
CA GLY A 67 0.20 7.99 -20.30
C GLY A 67 -1.14 8.68 -20.08
N HIS A 68 -1.45 9.07 -18.84
CA HIS A 68 -2.64 9.86 -18.49
C HIS A 68 -4.00 9.20 -18.83
N LEU A 69 -4.09 7.86 -18.77
CA LEU A 69 -5.26 7.06 -19.18
C LEU A 69 -6.52 7.19 -18.29
N GLY A 70 -6.70 8.33 -17.61
CA GLY A 70 -7.84 8.60 -16.73
C GLY A 70 -7.75 7.87 -15.38
N SER A 71 -8.68 8.21 -14.49
CA SER A 71 -8.68 7.76 -13.10
C SER A 71 -8.92 6.25 -12.94
N GLN A 72 -9.81 5.67 -13.75
CA GLN A 72 -10.11 4.23 -13.68
C GLN A 72 -8.88 3.38 -14.02
N ARG A 73 -8.23 3.64 -15.17
CA ARG A 73 -7.04 2.88 -15.59
C ARG A 73 -5.88 3.08 -14.62
N THR A 74 -5.72 4.29 -14.09
CA THR A 74 -4.72 4.58 -13.04
C THR A 74 -5.00 3.73 -11.79
N SER A 75 -6.25 3.67 -11.33
CA SER A 75 -6.61 2.86 -10.17
C SER A 75 -6.45 1.36 -10.43
N GLU A 76 -6.80 0.86 -11.62
CA GLU A 76 -6.60 -0.53 -12.01
C GLU A 76 -5.12 -0.89 -11.97
N TYR A 77 -4.27 -0.07 -12.60
CA TYR A 77 -2.82 -0.25 -12.62
C TYR A 77 -2.23 -0.29 -11.20
N VAL A 78 -2.57 0.68 -10.35
CA VAL A 78 -2.00 0.79 -9.01
C VAL A 78 -2.37 -0.41 -8.12
N ARG A 79 -3.60 -0.94 -8.23
CA ARG A 79 -4.07 -2.10 -7.46
C ARG A 79 -3.37 -3.42 -7.82
N THR A 80 -2.62 -3.44 -8.93
CA THR A 80 -1.78 -4.61 -9.26
C THR A 80 -0.53 -4.70 -8.39
N TYR A 81 -0.09 -3.59 -7.77
CA TYR A 81 1.15 -3.51 -6.99
C TYR A 81 0.95 -3.09 -5.53
N PHE A 82 -0.10 -2.33 -5.23
CA PHE A 82 -0.28 -1.69 -3.93
C PHE A 82 -1.66 -1.93 -3.32
N TRP A 83 -1.73 -1.87 -1.99
CA TRP A 83 -2.95 -1.97 -1.19
C TRP A 83 -2.95 -0.93 -0.07
N TRP A 84 -4.07 -0.25 0.16
CA TRP A 84 -4.30 0.68 1.27
C TRP A 84 -5.80 0.90 1.52
#